data_AF-A0A268TPT0-F1
#
_entry.id   AF-A0A268TPT0-F1
#
_cell.length_a   1.000
_cell.length_b   1.000
_cell.length_c   1.000
_cell.angle_alpha   90.00
_cell.angle_beta   90.00
_cell.angle_gamma   90.00
#
_symmetry.space_group_name_H-M   'P 1'
#
loop_
_entity.id
_entity.type
_entity.pdbx_description
1 polymer ?
#
loop_
_entity_poly.entity_id
_entity_poly.type
_entity_poly.pdbx_seq_one_letter_code
_entity_poly.pdbx_strand_id
1 'polypeptide(L)'
;MNRTNEILIELSKKYIWWQKPQETIQSPEKIILKTMDIGTFEDANILLENFDKQFLIETLQKSEIGSMRKKSWHYWHIILGICDYNHIPPMPTKRVKNVL
;
A
#
# COMPACT_ATOMS: atom_id res chain seq x y z
N MET A 1 11.83 14.18 -14.86
CA MET A 1 10.93 13.19 -14.23
C MET A 1 10.68 13.68 -12.81
N ASN A 2 9.45 13.63 -12.27
CA ASN A 2 9.21 14.10 -10.90
C ASN A 2 9.82 13.12 -9.89
N ARG A 3 10.32 13.61 -8.74
CA ARG A 3 10.97 12.83 -7.68
C ARG A 3 10.16 11.59 -7.28
N THR A 4 8.84 11.75 -7.17
CA THR A 4 7.92 10.65 -6.86
C THR A 4 7.97 9.52 -7.89
N ASN A 5 8.11 9.83 -9.18
CA ASN A 5 8.21 8.80 -10.24
C ASN A 5 9.52 8.03 -10.16
N GLU A 6 10.62 8.68 -9.80
CA GLU A 6 11.91 8.00 -9.58
C GLU A 6 11.79 7.00 -8.43
N ILE A 7 11.18 7.41 -7.32
CA ILE A 7 10.91 6.55 -6.18
C ILE A 7 10.04 5.35 -6.58
N LEU A 8 8.95 5.58 -7.31
CA LEU A 8 8.08 4.50 -7.79
C LEU A 8 8.81 3.52 -8.70
N ILE A 9 9.70 4.01 -9.58
CA ILE A 9 10.55 3.16 -10.42
C ILE A 9 11.44 2.28 -9.56
N GLU A 10 12.14 2.84 -8.57
CA GLU A 10 13.02 2.06 -7.70
C GLU A 10 12.25 1.02 -6.86
N LEU A 11 11.11 1.41 -6.28
CA LEU A 11 10.26 0.48 -5.54
C LEU A 11 9.66 -0.62 -6.43
N SER A 12 9.30 -0.29 -7.67
CA SER A 12 8.75 -1.29 -8.62
C SER A 12 9.79 -2.38 -8.95
N LYS A 13 11.07 -2.02 -9.09
CA LYS A 13 12.16 -2.98 -9.31
C LYS A 13 12.31 -3.97 -8.14
N LYS A 14 12.08 -3.50 -6.90
CA LYS A 14 12.16 -4.33 -5.68
C LYS A 14 10.99 -5.28 -5.54
N TYR A 15 9.77 -4.80 -5.78
CA TYR A 15 8.54 -5.49 -5.35
C TYR A 15 7.67 -6.04 -6.48
N ILE A 16 7.90 -5.61 -7.73
CA ILE A 16 7.12 -6.00 -8.91
C ILE A 16 8.10 -6.36 -10.04
N TRP A 17 8.90 -7.40 -9.82
CA TRP A 17 9.96 -7.83 -10.74
C TRP A 17 9.44 -8.51 -12.02
N TRP A 18 8.18 -8.94 -12.04
CA TRP A 18 7.57 -9.61 -13.20
C TRP A 18 7.02 -8.65 -14.26
N GLN A 19 7.04 -7.33 -14.00
CA GLN A 19 6.55 -6.30 -14.91
C GLN A 19 7.64 -5.23 -15.12
N LYS A 20 7.72 -4.64 -16.33
CA LYS A 20 8.71 -3.60 -16.60
C LYS A 20 8.41 -2.36 -15.74
N PRO A 21 9.41 -1.73 -15.10
CA PRO A 21 9.19 -0.54 -14.26
C PRO A 21 8.41 0.58 -14.96
N GLN A 22 8.65 0.79 -16.26
CA GLN A 22 7.98 1.81 -17.07
C GLN A 22 6.48 1.53 -17.28
N GLU A 23 6.07 0.26 -17.24
CA GLU A 23 4.67 -0.14 -17.31
C GLU A 23 4.02 -0.06 -15.92
N THR A 24 4.76 -0.47 -14.88
CA THR A 24 4.25 -0.50 -13.50
C THR A 24 3.96 0.89 -12.96
N ILE A 25 4.72 1.92 -13.36
CA ILE A 25 4.49 3.30 -12.92
C ILE A 25 3.16 3.91 -13.41
N GLN A 26 2.50 3.26 -14.38
CA GLN A 26 1.13 3.62 -14.78
C GLN A 26 0.10 3.24 -13.70
N SER A 27 0.51 2.50 -12.67
CA SER A 27 -0.31 2.14 -11.51
C SER A 27 0.44 2.39 -10.20
N PRO A 28 0.63 3.66 -9.80
CA PRO A 28 1.34 4.03 -8.56
C PRO A 28 0.77 3.35 -7.31
N GLU A 29 -0.57 3.26 -7.21
CA GLU A 29 -1.29 2.62 -6.10
C GLU A 29 -0.85 1.16 -5.91
N LYS A 30 -0.61 0.42 -7.00
CA LYS A 30 -0.13 -0.97 -6.96
C LYS A 30 1.27 -1.08 -6.35
N ILE A 31 2.16 -0.17 -6.74
CA ILE A 31 3.54 -0.12 -6.22
C ILE A 31 3.49 0.21 -4.73
N ILE A 32 2.76 1.26 -4.36
CA ILE A 32 2.59 1.70 -2.98
C ILE A 32 1.99 0.58 -2.14
N LEU A 33 0.93 -0.07 -2.59
CA LEU A 33 0.30 -1.15 -1.83
C LEU A 33 1.24 -2.33 -1.61
N LYS A 34 2.07 -2.66 -2.61
CA LYS A 34 3.10 -3.69 -2.43
C LYS A 34 4.22 -3.26 -1.49
N THR A 35 4.66 -2.01 -1.56
CA THR A 35 5.60 -1.46 -0.59
C THR A 35 5.00 -1.41 0.82
N MET A 36 3.72 -1.07 0.97
CA MET A 36 3.02 -1.11 2.26
C MET A 36 2.93 -2.53 2.81
N ASP A 37 2.67 -3.52 1.96
CA ASP A 37 2.54 -4.91 2.39
C ASP A 37 3.90 -5.51 2.76
N ILE A 38 4.88 -5.49 1.85
CA ILE A 38 6.13 -6.23 1.95
C ILE A 38 7.41 -5.40 2.06
N GLY A 39 7.28 -4.07 2.09
CA GLY A 39 8.40 -3.15 2.18
C GLY A 39 9.20 -3.23 3.48
N THR A 40 10.42 -2.71 3.43
CA THR A 40 11.24 -2.48 4.64
C THR A 40 10.78 -1.22 5.37
N PHE A 41 11.33 -0.99 6.56
CA PHE A 41 11.05 0.24 7.32
C PHE A 41 11.55 1.49 6.58
N GLU A 42 12.69 1.40 5.90
CA GLU A 42 13.24 2.47 5.06
C GLU A 42 12.30 2.77 3.89
N ASP A 43 11.76 1.75 3.24
CA ASP A 43 10.80 1.96 2.16
C ASP A 43 9.48 2.57 2.67
N ALA A 44 9.05 2.22 3.89
CA ALA A 44 7.89 2.85 4.52
C ALA A 44 8.14 4.35 4.79
N ASN A 45 9.32 4.72 5.31
CA ASN A 45 9.68 6.13 5.52
C ASN A 45 9.75 6.89 4.19
N ILE A 46 10.29 6.29 3.13
CA ILE A 46 10.28 6.88 1.79
C ILE A 46 8.85 7.21 1.34
N LEU A 47 7.88 6.32 1.59
CA LEU A 47 6.48 6.61 1.29
C LEU A 47 5.94 7.79 2.11
N LEU A 48 6.17 7.79 3.42
CA LEU A 48 5.66 8.81 4.34
C LEU A 48 6.25 10.21 4.07
N GLU A 49 7.50 10.28 3.62
CA GLU A 49 8.20 11.55 3.35
C GLU A 49 7.89 12.14 1.96
N ASN A 50 7.54 11.31 0.98
CA ASN A 50 7.48 11.73 -0.43
C ASN A 50 6.09 11.66 -1.05
N PHE A 51 5.10 11.11 -0.35
CA PHE A 51 3.73 11.00 -0.83
C PHE A 51 2.78 11.68 0.13
N ASP A 52 1.74 12.29 -0.43
CA ASP A 52 0.68 12.88 0.36
C ASP A 52 -0.02 11.81 1.22
N LYS A 53 -0.24 12.15 2.50
CA LYS A 53 -0.83 11.23 3.47
C LYS A 53 -2.23 10.78 3.07
N GLN A 54 -3.05 11.67 2.51
CA GLN A 54 -4.41 11.33 2.07
C GLN A 54 -4.37 10.34 0.91
N PHE A 55 -3.43 10.50 -0.02
CA PHE A 55 -3.22 9.52 -1.09
C PHE A 55 -2.82 8.13 -0.58
N LEU A 56 -1.98 8.06 0.46
CA LEU A 56 -1.63 6.79 1.12
C LEU A 56 -2.84 6.15 1.80
N ILE A 57 -3.69 6.93 2.47
CA ILE A 57 -4.93 6.46 3.10
C ILE A 57 -5.87 5.88 2.04
N GLU A 58 -6.10 6.61 0.95
CA GLU A 58 -6.98 6.17 -0.15
C GLU A 58 -6.46 4.88 -0.80
N THR A 59 -5.15 4.77 -1.02
CA THR A 59 -4.53 3.55 -1.56
C THR A 59 -4.74 2.36 -0.62
N LEU A 60 -4.57 2.56 0.69
CA LEU A 60 -4.77 1.52 1.69
C LEU A 60 -6.25 1.07 1.75
N GLN A 61 -7.18 2.01 1.70
CA GLN A 61 -8.62 1.73 1.75
C GLN A 61 -9.14 1.01 0.50
N LYS A 62 -8.53 1.26 -0.67
CA LYS A 62 -8.82 0.54 -1.92
C LYS A 62 -8.19 -0.86 -1.98
N SER A 63 -7.43 -1.29 -0.97
CA SER A 63 -6.75 -2.58 -1.01
C SER A 63 -7.75 -3.73 -1.19
N GLU A 64 -7.44 -4.64 -2.11
CA GLU A 64 -8.27 -5.82 -2.35
C GLU A 64 -7.97 -6.91 -1.31
N ILE A 65 -8.93 -7.82 -1.17
CA ILE A 65 -8.80 -8.99 -0.29
C ILE A 65 -7.53 -9.78 -0.64
N GLY A 66 -6.69 -10.03 0.36
CA GLY A 66 -5.43 -10.77 0.21
C GLY A 66 -4.27 -9.94 -0.36
N SER A 67 -4.46 -8.65 -0.62
CA SER A 67 -3.38 -7.77 -1.10
C SER A 67 -2.38 -7.36 -0.01
N MET A 68 -2.77 -7.50 1.27
CA MET A 68 -1.95 -7.15 2.42
C MET A 68 -1.95 -8.23 3.50
N ARG A 69 -0.83 -8.35 4.22
CA ARG A 69 -0.72 -9.13 5.44
C ARG A 69 -1.30 -8.36 6.63
N LYS A 70 -1.88 -9.08 7.59
CA LYS A 70 -2.50 -8.50 8.80
C LYS A 70 -1.60 -7.52 9.56
N LYS A 71 -0.32 -7.86 9.72
CA LYS A 71 0.65 -6.98 10.42
C LYS A 71 0.84 -5.64 9.72
N SER A 72 0.91 -5.66 8.38
CA SER A 72 1.11 -4.47 7.57
C SER A 72 -0.15 -3.62 7.56
N TRP A 73 -1.33 -4.26 7.44
CA TRP A 73 -2.62 -3.60 7.58
C TRP A 73 -2.74 -2.83 8.90
N HIS A 74 -2.43 -3.49 10.03
CA HIS A 74 -2.44 -2.85 11.34
C HIS A 74 -1.48 -1.66 11.43
N TYR A 75 -0.23 -1.87 11.01
CA TYR A 75 0.80 -0.84 11.05
C TYR A 75 0.37 0.42 10.30
N TRP A 76 -0.08 0.29 9.05
CA TRP A 76 -0.45 1.44 8.23
C TRP A 76 -1.71 2.14 8.73
N HIS A 77 -2.68 1.43 9.30
CA HIS A 77 -3.86 2.06 9.91
C HIS A 77 -3.49 2.94 11.11
N ILE A 78 -2.53 2.50 11.93
CA ILE A 78 -2.03 3.26 13.07
C ILE A 78 -1.16 4.44 12.60
N ILE A 79 -0.17 4.18 11.74
CA ILE A 79 0.80 5.20 11.30
C ILE A 79 0.14 6.31 10.47
N LEU A 80 -0.85 5.98 9.66
CA LEU A 80 -1.63 7.00 8.94
C LEU A 80 -2.69 7.66 9.83
N GLY A 81 -2.81 7.28 11.11
CA GLY A 81 -3.77 7.85 12.05
C GLY A 81 -5.22 7.66 11.63
N ILE A 82 -5.52 6.55 10.94
CA ILE A 82 -6.88 6.17 10.54
C ILE A 82 -7.66 5.66 11.76
N CYS A 83 -6.98 5.00 12.68
CA CYS A 83 -7.54 4.50 13.92
C CYS A 83 -6.53 4.57 15.07
N ASP A 84 -7.02 4.39 16.29
CA ASP A 84 -6.16 4.11 17.44
C ASP A 84 -5.75 2.61 17.48
N TYR A 85 -4.87 2.26 18.40
CA TYR A 85 -4.37 0.89 18.57
C TYR A 85 -5.47 -0.11 19.00
N ASN A 86 -6.55 0.37 19.62
CA ASN A 86 -7.63 -0.46 20.14
C ASN A 86 -8.74 -0.71 19.11
N HIS A 87 -8.81 0.09 18.04
CA HIS A 87 -9.89 0.09 17.06
C HIS A 87 -9.39 -0.11 15.62
N ILE A 88 -8.52 -1.10 15.40
CA ILE A 88 -8.00 -1.39 14.06
C ILE A 88 -9.10 -1.99 13.18
N PRO A 89 -9.39 -1.41 11.99
CA PRO A 89 -10.39 -1.96 11.09
C PRO A 89 -10.07 -3.42 10.72
N PRO A 90 -11.09 -4.28 10.56
CA PRO A 90 -10.86 -5.62 10.06
C PRO A 90 -10.33 -5.54 8.62
N MET A 91 -9.48 -6.50 8.26
CA MET A 91 -9.06 -6.64 6.86
C MET A 91 -10.27 -6.87 5.95
N PRO A 92 -10.19 -6.47 4.67
CA PRO A 92 -11.20 -6.81 3.68
C PRO A 92 -11.40 -8.33 3.63
N THR A 93 -12.63 -8.79 3.88
CA THR A 93 -13.02 -10.19 3.73
C THR A 93 -13.91 -10.36 2.50
N LYS A 94 -13.91 -11.56 1.90
CA LYS A 94 -14.89 -11.88 0.85
C LYS A 94 -16.29 -11.73 1.45
N ARG A 95 -17.11 -10.85 0.88
CA ARG A 95 -18.57 -10.91 1.11
C ARG A 95 -19.08 -12.18 0.43
N VAL A 96 -19.25 -13.25 1.19
CA VAL A 96 -20.03 -14.40 0.72
C VAL A 96 -21.48 -13.90 0.64
N LYS A 97 -21.98 -13.67 -0.57
CA LYS A 97 -23.42 -13.47 -0.76
C LYS A 97 -24.06 -14.83 -0.46
N ASN A 98 -24.74 -14.95 0.69
CA ASN A 98 -25.67 -16.05 0.91
C ASN A 98 -26.78 -15.89 -0.13
N VAL A 99 -26.71 -16.70 -1.19
CA VAL A 99 -27.84 -16.88 -2.09
C VAL A 99 -28.77 -17.84 -1.36
N LEU A 100 -29.90 -17.29 -0.87
CA LEU A 100 -31.02 -18.08 -0.35
C LEU A 100 -31.71 -18.82 -1.49
#